data_AF-A0A6N9EV32-F1
#
_entry.id   AF-A0A6N9EV32-F1
#
_cell.length_a   1.000
_cell.length_b   1.000
_cell.length_c   1.000
_cell.angle_alpha   90.00
_cell.angle_beta   90.00
_cell.angle_gamma   90.00
#
_symmetry.space_group_name_H-M   'P 1'
#
loop_
_entity.id
_entity.type
_entity.pdbx_description
1 polymer ?
#
loop_
_entity_poly.entity_id
_entity_poly.type
_entity_poly.pdbx_seq_one_letter_code
_entity_poly.pdbx_strand_id
1 'polypeptide(L)' 'MDSPVAKIIMLAATIAVTAAVVLFTWQVVGENTPDPTEKPAADKSQIKHENLCTAVGGKWSSGTCSDPP' A
#
# COMPACT_ATOMS: atom_id res chain seq x y z
N MET A 1 38.42 19.32 -11.19
CA MET A 1 38.91 18.48 -10.07
C MET A 1 37.90 17.35 -9.86
N ASP A 2 38.02 16.27 -10.63
CA ASP A 2 37.35 15.00 -10.31
C ASP A 2 38.13 14.32 -9.18
N SER A 3 37.95 14.82 -7.95
CA SER A 3 38.59 14.18 -6.80
C SER A 3 37.93 12.82 -6.55
N PRO A 4 38.69 11.72 -6.45
CA PRO A 4 38.17 10.37 -6.16
C PRO A 4 37.26 10.33 -4.91
N VAL A 5 37.56 11.19 -3.94
CA VAL A 5 36.78 11.36 -2.71
C VAL A 5 35.35 11.87 -3.00
N ALA A 6 35.20 12.82 -3.92
CA ALA A 6 33.88 13.36 -4.29
C ALA A 6 33.01 12.29 -4.98
N LYS A 7 33.61 11.41 -5.78
CA LYS A 7 32.91 10.27 -6.41
C LYS A 7 32.42 9.27 -5.38
N ILE A 8 33.23 8.96 -4.37
CA ILE A 8 32.85 8.04 -3.29
C ILE A 8 31.70 8.63 -2.45
N ILE A 9 31.77 9.92 -2.12
CA ILE A 9 30.71 10.60 -1.35
C ILE A 9 29.39 10.63 -2.13
N MET A 10 29.45 10.96 -3.43
CA MET A 10 28.25 10.90 -4.27
C MET A 10 27.66 9.50 -4.33
N LEU A 11 28.50 8.47 -4.52
CA LEU A 11 28.04 7.08 -4.58
C LEU A 11 27.35 6.67 -3.27
N ALA A 12 27.95 6.99 -2.13
CA ALA A 12 27.38 6.72 -0.81
C ALA A 12 26.05 7.46 -0.60
N ALA A 13 25.94 8.72 -1.03
CA ALA A 13 24.71 9.49 -0.96
C ALA A 13 23.61 8.87 -1.84
N THR A 14 23.94 8.43 -3.05
CA THR A 14 22.98 7.74 -3.93
C THR A 14 22.45 6.46 -3.28
N ILE A 15 23.33 5.64 -2.71
CA ILE A 15 22.95 4.39 -2.03
C ILE A 15 22.01 4.69 -0.86
N ALA A 16 22.34 5.69 -0.04
CA ALA A 16 21.51 6.09 1.10
C ALA A 16 20.12 6.56 0.67
N VAL A 17 20.02 7.37 -0.39
CA VAL A 17 18.74 7.81 -0.94
C VAL A 17 17.93 6.64 -1.47
N THR A 18 18.54 5.72 -2.23
CA THR A 18 17.82 4.54 -2.72
C THR A 18 17.31 3.64 -1.58
N ALA A 19 18.11 3.44 -0.53
CA ALA A 19 17.67 2.67 0.63
C ALA A 19 16.49 3.34 1.35
N ALA A 20 16.52 4.67 1.51
CA ALA A 20 15.43 5.43 2.10
C ALA A 20 14.12 5.34 1.30
N VAL A 21 14.19 5.44 -0.04
CA VAL A 21 13.02 5.29 -0.92
C VAL A 21 12.41 3.90 -0.81
N VAL A 22 13.25 2.85 -0.79
CA VAL A 22 12.78 1.47 -0.65
C VAL A 22 12.08 1.28 0.69
N LEU A 23 12.68 1.70 1.80
CA LEU A 23 12.07 1.62 3.13
C LEU A 23 10.75 2.37 3.21
N PHE A 24 10.69 3.59 2.68
CA PHE A 24 9.46 4.39 2.66
C PHE A 24 8.37 3.69 1.85
N THR A 25 8.72 3.13 0.69
CA THR A 25 7.75 2.40 -0.16
C THR A 25 7.23 1.16 0.55
N TRP A 26 8.07 0.41 1.26
CA TRP A 26 7.64 -0.73 2.07
C TRP A 26 6.74 -0.33 3.24
N GLN A 27 7.00 0.80 3.91
CA GLN A 27 6.09 1.30 4.95
C GLN A 27 4.73 1.68 4.37
N VAL A 28 4.71 2.45 3.29
CA VAL A 28 3.45 2.84 2.63
C VAL A 28 2.68 1.61 2.15
N VAL A 29 3.35 0.65 1.51
CA VAL A 29 2.70 -0.60 1.08
C VAL A 29 2.20 -1.38 2.30
N GLY A 30 2.99 -1.51 3.36
CA GLY A 30 2.60 -2.23 4.58
C GLY A 30 1.39 -1.61 5.28
N GLU A 31 1.37 -0.28 5.45
CA GLU A 31 0.25 0.47 6.05
C GLU A 31 -1.03 0.39 5.20
N ASN A 32 -0.90 0.18 3.89
CA ASN A 32 -2.01 0.06 2.96
C ASN A 32 -2.31 -1.39 2.55
N THR A 33 -1.55 -2.37 3.05
CA THR A 33 -1.83 -3.78 2.79
C THR A 33 -2.91 -4.20 3.78
N PRO A 34 -4.14 -4.50 3.32
CA PRO A 34 -5.18 -4.97 4.20
C PRO A 34 -4.69 -6.20 4.96
N ASP A 35 -4.82 -6.19 6.28
CA ASP A 35 -4.37 -7.28 7.14
C ASP A 35 -5.07 -8.57 6.67
N PRO A 36 -4.32 -9.61 6.24
CA PRO A 36 -4.91 -10.85 5.74
C PRO A 36 -5.53 -11.73 6.83
N THR A 37 -5.27 -11.41 8.10
CA THR A 37 -5.86 -12.06 9.29
C THR A 37 -7.07 -11.31 9.82
N GLU A 38 -7.19 -10.01 9.55
CA GLU A 38 -8.47 -9.33 9.61
C GLU A 38 -9.33 -9.87 8.46
N LYS A 39 -10.47 -10.48 8.77
CA LYS A 39 -11.43 -10.87 7.74
C LYS A 39 -11.66 -9.67 6.82
N PRO A 40 -11.33 -9.75 5.51
CA PRO A 40 -11.66 -8.68 4.59
C PRO A 40 -13.18 -8.55 4.61
N ALA A 41 -13.64 -7.54 5.35
CA ALA A 41 -15.00 -7.31 5.78
C ALA A 41 -15.54 -8.27 6.88
N ALA A 42 -15.24 -7.96 8.15
CA ALA A 42 -16.25 -8.16 9.19
C ALA A 42 -17.43 -7.17 9.02
N ASP A 43 -17.22 -6.08 8.28
CA ASP A 43 -18.24 -5.07 8.04
C ASP A 43 -18.16 -4.52 6.60
N LYS A 44 -18.82 -5.23 5.66
CA LYS A 44 -18.90 -4.83 4.24
C LYS A 44 -19.50 -3.43 4.07
N SER A 45 -20.21 -2.91 5.07
CA SER A 45 -20.81 -1.57 5.06
C SER A 45 -19.79 -0.43 4.90
N GLN A 46 -18.51 -0.67 5.21
CA GLN A 46 -17.45 0.34 5.03
C GLN A 46 -17.04 0.53 3.56
N ILE A 47 -17.41 -0.40 2.69
CA ILE A 47 -17.09 -0.34 1.26
C ILE A 47 -18.06 0.63 0.59
N LYS A 48 -17.52 1.75 0.08
CA LYS A 48 -18.28 2.81 -0.61
C LYS A 48 -18.22 2.74 -2.14
N HIS A 49 -17.63 1.68 -2.68
CA HIS A 49 -17.51 1.47 -4.12
C HIS A 49 -17.96 0.07 -4.54
N GLU A 50 -18.78 -0.01 -5.58
CA GLU A 50 -19.37 -1.24 -6.10
C GLU A 50 -18.34 -2.28 -6.59
N ASN A 51 -17.26 -1.81 -7.22
CA ASN A 51 -16.18 -2.67 -7.72
C ASN A 51 -15.45 -3.39 -6.57
N LEU A 52 -15.19 -2.69 -5.47
CA LEU A 52 -14.59 -3.25 -4.26
C LEU A 52 -15.55 -4.20 -3.57
N CYS A 53 -16.85 -3.88 -3.55
CA CYS A 53 -17.88 -4.74 -2.98
C CYS A 53 -17.96 -6.09 -3.68
N THR A 54 -17.91 -6.08 -5.01
CA THR A 54 -17.93 -7.31 -5.83
C THR A 54 -16.65 -8.13 -5.63
N ALA A 55 -15.49 -7.48 -5.51
CA ALA A 55 -14.21 -8.15 -5.31
C ALA A 55 -14.11 -8.91 -3.99
N VAL A 56 -14.79 -8.43 -2.93
CA VAL A 56 -14.86 -9.11 -1.62
C VAL A 56 -16.04 -10.10 -1.50
N GLY A 57 -16.72 -10.40 -2.60
CA GLY A 57 -17.89 -11.28 -2.63
C GLY A 57 -19.10 -10.71 -1.87
N GLY A 58 -19.24 -9.39 -1.83
CA GLY A 58 -20.41 -8.68 -1.31
C GLY A 58 -21.45 -8.40 -2.40
N LYS A 59 -22.66 -8.02 -1.96
CA LYS A 59 -23.76 -7.55 -2.80
C LYS A 59 -23.91 -6.04 -2.64
N TRP A 60 -23.85 -5.31 -3.75
CA TRP A 60 -24.05 -3.86 -3.77
C TRP A 60 -25.54 -3.52 -3.86
N SER A 61 -26.04 -2.67 -2.97
CA SER A 61 -27.42 -2.22 -2.97
C SER A 61 -27.53 -0.79 -2.43
N SER A 62 -28.18 0.11 -3.16
CA SER A 62 -28.49 1.47 -2.70
C SER A 62 -27.31 2.27 -2.13
N GLY A 63 -26.09 2.05 -2.67
CA GLY A 63 -24.88 2.76 -2.22
C GLY A 63 -24.19 2.13 -1.01
N THR A 64 -24.63 0.95 -0.56
CA THR A 64 -23.97 0.17 0.48
C THR A 64 -23.61 -1.22 -0.01
N CYS A 65 -22.50 -1.75 0.50
CA CYS A 65 -22.13 -3.14 0.29
C CYS A 65 -22.59 -3.99 1.48
N SER A 66 -23.19 -5.14 1.21
CA SER A 66 -23.68 -6.08 2.22
C SER A 66 -23.24 -7.50 1.88
N ASP A 67 -23.38 -8.42 2.82
CA ASP A 67 -23.22 -9.85 2.51
C ASP A 67 -24.32 -10.34 1.56
N PRO A 68 -24.01 -11.29 0.66
CA PRO A 68 -25.03 -11.98 -0.11
C PRO A 68 -25.98 -12.74 0.84
N PRO A 69 -27.27 -12.91 0.47
CA PRO A 69 -28.24 -13.64 1.28
C PRO A 69 -27.88 -15.11 1.50
#